data_AF-A0AAX0M5D9-F1
#
_entry.id   AF-A0AAX0M5D9-F1
#
_cell.length_a   1.000
_cell.length_b   1.000
_cell.length_c   1.000
_cell.angle_alpha   90.00
_cell.angle_beta   90.00
_cell.angle_gamma   90.00
#
_symmetry.space_group_name_H-M   'P 1'
#
loop_
_entity.id
_entity.type
_entity.pdbx_description
1 polymer ?
#
loop_
_entity_poly.entity_id
_entity_poly.type
_entity_poly.pdbx_seq_one_letter_code
_entity_poly.pdbx_strand_id
1 'polypeptide(L)'
;MKTLNDFLEYLLSNEVIDEISTTGKWSHHGSSIYEYFEDQELTDFIGDSKLRKQEIRNYLKQKANEIFRDIQEEDPEYLYRSVYTNSPNKLKLQDEFGIFWSSNPQTSPCVKKRDGDFEVLITIEYDREIINWKETLRSRIDFLYGDREKEYQLLRGKKVAIKSFELLEVP
;
A
#
# COMPACT_ATOMS: atom_id res chain seq x y z
N MET A 1 -3.46 -11.66 -10.83
CA MET A 1 -3.64 -12.45 -9.59
C MET A 1 -5.12 -12.46 -9.28
N LYS A 2 -5.70 -13.63 -9.09
CA LYS A 2 -7.14 -13.83 -8.89
C LYS A 2 -7.46 -14.69 -7.68
N THR A 3 -6.47 -15.40 -7.13
CA THR A 3 -6.67 -16.34 -6.02
C THR A 3 -5.62 -16.13 -4.92
N LEU A 4 -5.91 -16.62 -3.71
CA LEU A 4 -4.96 -16.67 -2.60
C LEU A 4 -3.69 -17.44 -2.98
N ASN A 5 -3.82 -18.49 -3.80
CA ASN A 5 -2.66 -19.25 -4.26
C ASN A 5 -1.73 -18.38 -5.13
N ASP A 6 -2.27 -17.53 -6.00
CA ASP A 6 -1.46 -16.61 -6.81
C ASP A 6 -0.69 -15.62 -5.92
N PHE A 7 -1.32 -15.16 -4.83
CA PHE A 7 -0.72 -14.23 -3.88
C PHE A 7 0.42 -14.90 -3.11
N LEU A 8 0.16 -16.10 -2.59
CA LEU A 8 1.15 -16.90 -1.89
C LEU A 8 2.32 -17.27 -2.81
N GLU A 9 2.05 -17.69 -4.04
CA GLU A 9 3.08 -18.02 -5.03
C GLU A 9 4.00 -16.82 -5.31
N TYR A 10 3.43 -15.63 -5.47
CA TYR A 10 4.21 -14.41 -5.67
C TYR A 10 5.02 -14.02 -4.43
N LEU A 11 4.38 -13.85 -3.27
CA LEU A 11 5.03 -13.38 -2.05
C LEU A 11 6.08 -14.36 -1.53
N LEU A 12 5.85 -15.67 -1.69
CA LEU A 12 6.77 -16.71 -1.25
C LEU A 12 7.79 -17.13 -2.31
N SER A 13 7.85 -16.41 -3.43
CA SER A 13 8.88 -16.62 -4.44
C SER A 13 10.27 -16.35 -3.84
N ASN A 14 11.27 -17.10 -4.31
CA ASN A 14 12.65 -16.88 -3.86
C ASN A 14 13.14 -15.46 -4.17
N GLU A 15 12.70 -14.88 -5.28
CA GLU A 15 13.00 -13.49 -5.65
C GLU A 15 12.60 -12.51 -4.54
N VAL A 16 11.34 -12.56 -4.10
CA VAL A 16 10.81 -11.66 -3.06
C VAL A 16 11.52 -11.88 -1.72
N ILE A 17 11.69 -13.14 -1.31
CA ILE A 17 12.31 -13.47 -0.02
C ILE A 17 13.78 -13.07 0.00
N ASP A 18 14.50 -13.31 -1.11
CA ASP A 18 15.91 -12.96 -1.22
C ASP A 18 16.10 -11.45 -1.28
N GLU A 19 15.19 -10.71 -1.94
CA GLU A 19 15.18 -9.25 -1.94
C GLU A 19 14.98 -8.70 -0.52
N ILE A 20 13.95 -9.13 0.19
CA ILE A 20 13.67 -8.71 1.58
C ILE A 20 14.86 -9.04 2.48
N SER A 21 15.36 -10.27 2.41
CA SER A 21 16.48 -10.73 3.24
C SER A 21 17.76 -9.96 2.99
N THR A 22 18.01 -9.55 1.74
CA THR A 22 19.22 -8.83 1.33
C THR A 22 19.13 -7.35 1.66
N THR A 23 17.99 -6.72 1.35
CA THR A 23 17.78 -5.28 1.60
C THR A 23 17.52 -4.96 3.05
N GLY A 24 17.05 -5.94 3.83
CA GLY A 24 16.61 -5.73 5.20
C GLY A 24 15.31 -4.94 5.31
N LYS A 25 14.51 -4.85 4.23
CA LYS A 25 13.25 -4.11 4.19
C LYS A 25 12.12 -4.96 3.63
N TRP A 26 10.90 -4.75 4.12
CA TRP A 26 9.71 -5.45 3.60
C TRP A 26 9.40 -5.11 2.14
N SER A 27 9.63 -3.85 1.76
CA SER A 27 9.51 -3.33 0.40
C SER A 27 10.50 -2.18 0.18
N HIS A 28 10.57 -1.63 -1.04
CA HIS A 28 11.51 -0.55 -1.37
C HIS A 28 11.40 0.67 -0.44
N HIS A 29 10.17 1.06 -0.10
CA HIS A 29 9.88 2.15 0.84
C HIS A 29 9.46 1.65 2.24
N GLY A 30 9.52 0.34 2.46
CA GLY A 30 9.05 -0.28 3.69
C GLY A 30 9.97 -0.08 4.89
N SER A 31 9.40 -0.39 6.05
CA SER A 31 10.05 -0.53 7.35
C SER A 31 11.12 -1.64 7.32
N SER A 32 12.05 -1.53 8.27
CA SER A 32 13.11 -2.52 8.43
C SER A 32 12.53 -3.85 8.91
N ILE A 33 13.02 -4.97 8.36
CA ILE A 33 12.68 -6.29 8.91
C ILE A 33 13.29 -6.51 10.31
N TYR A 34 14.33 -5.74 10.66
CA TYR A 34 14.96 -5.84 11.97
C TYR A 34 14.10 -5.24 13.07
N GLU A 35 13.31 -4.21 12.78
CA GLU A 35 12.32 -3.67 13.71
C GLU A 35 11.28 -4.73 14.07
N TYR A 36 10.84 -5.52 13.09
CA TYR A 36 9.98 -6.68 13.32
C TYR A 36 10.68 -7.76 14.16
N PHE A 37 11.93 -8.11 13.86
CA PHE A 37 12.65 -9.11 14.65
C PHE A 37 12.91 -8.66 16.09
N GLU A 38 13.17 -7.39 16.32
CA GLU A 38 13.28 -6.83 17.68
C GLU A 38 11.94 -6.90 18.42
N ASP A 39 10.84 -6.50 17.77
CA ASP A 39 9.48 -6.56 18.33
C ASP A 39 9.05 -8.00 18.68
N GLN A 40 9.46 -8.99 17.88
CA GLN A 40 9.15 -10.40 18.10
C GLN A 40 10.18 -11.16 18.96
N GLU A 41 11.18 -10.47 19.53
CA GLU A 41 12.27 -11.07 20.31
C GLU A 41 13.11 -12.11 19.52
N LEU A 42 13.24 -11.95 18.20
CA LEU A 42 13.95 -12.83 17.26
C LEU A 42 15.33 -12.31 16.86
N THR A 43 16.05 -11.64 17.75
CA THR A 43 17.33 -10.98 17.45
C THR A 43 18.41 -11.94 16.93
N ASP A 44 18.38 -13.21 17.36
CA ASP A 44 19.28 -14.26 16.87
C ASP A 44 19.14 -14.52 15.35
N PHE A 45 17.98 -14.20 14.76
CA PHE A 45 17.70 -14.41 13.34
C PHE A 45 18.42 -13.36 12.47
N ILE A 46 18.83 -12.23 13.04
CA ILE A 46 19.54 -11.16 12.31
C ILE A 46 20.85 -11.70 11.74
N GLY A 47 21.60 -12.46 12.52
CA GLY A 47 22.92 -13.00 12.14
C GLY A 47 22.88 -14.20 11.20
N ASP A 48 21.78 -14.97 11.20
CA ASP A 48 21.66 -16.21 10.44
C ASP A 48 20.72 -16.05 9.22
N SER A 49 21.29 -16.11 8.02
CA SER A 49 20.52 -15.95 6.78
C SER A 49 19.44 -17.01 6.58
N LYS A 50 19.68 -18.26 7.04
CA LYS A 50 18.71 -19.35 6.90
C LYS A 50 17.52 -19.12 7.82
N LEU A 51 17.78 -18.78 9.09
CA LEU A 51 16.72 -18.48 10.06
C LEU A 51 15.93 -17.23 9.63
N ARG A 52 16.61 -16.16 9.23
CA ARG A 52 15.96 -14.95 8.69
C ARG A 52 15.04 -15.24 7.51
N LYS A 53 15.50 -15.99 6.51
CA LYS A 53 14.65 -16.35 5.35
C LYS A 53 13.51 -17.30 5.73
N GLN A 54 13.69 -18.14 6.74
CA GLN A 54 12.61 -18.97 7.27
C GLN A 54 11.53 -18.11 7.92
N GLU A 55 11.93 -17.12 8.73
CA GLU A 55 10.98 -16.25 9.40
C GLU A 55 10.26 -15.28 8.46
N ILE A 56 10.98 -14.69 7.49
CA ILE A 56 10.35 -13.91 6.42
C ILE A 56 9.26 -14.74 5.72
N ARG A 57 9.50 -16.03 5.45
CA ARG A 57 8.48 -16.92 4.86
C ARG A 57 7.28 -17.11 5.79
N ASN A 58 7.49 -17.26 7.09
CA ASN A 58 6.41 -17.45 8.06
C ASN A 58 5.53 -16.20 8.13
N TYR A 59 6.15 -15.04 8.28
CA TYR A 59 5.48 -13.74 8.28
C TYR A 59 4.67 -13.54 7.00
N LEU A 60 5.29 -13.72 5.82
CA LEU A 60 4.61 -13.52 4.53
C LEU A 60 3.45 -14.48 4.32
N LYS A 61 3.51 -15.71 4.82
CA LYS A 61 2.38 -16.64 4.79
C LYS A 61 1.20 -16.14 5.61
N GLN A 62 1.46 -15.65 6.83
CA GLN A 62 0.42 -15.10 7.69
C GLN A 62 -0.19 -13.85 7.05
N LYS A 63 0.66 -12.89 6.64
CA LYS A 63 0.21 -11.64 5.99
C LYS A 63 -0.51 -11.86 4.67
N ALA A 64 -0.11 -12.82 3.85
CA ALA A 64 -0.82 -13.10 2.59
C ALA A 64 -2.29 -13.48 2.83
N ASN A 65 -2.58 -14.27 3.87
CA ASN A 65 -3.95 -14.64 4.21
C ASN A 65 -4.77 -13.43 4.69
N GLU A 66 -4.16 -12.59 5.53
CA GLU A 66 -4.79 -11.36 6.01
C GLU A 66 -5.09 -10.40 4.85
N ILE A 67 -4.09 -10.09 4.02
CA ILE A 67 -4.21 -9.18 2.88
C ILE A 67 -5.25 -9.69 1.87
N PHE A 68 -5.28 -11.00 1.60
CA PHE A 68 -6.25 -11.58 0.68
C PHE A 68 -7.67 -11.45 1.21
N ARG A 69 -7.90 -11.76 2.50
CA ARG A 69 -9.21 -11.59 3.14
C ARG A 69 -9.63 -10.12 3.10
N ASP A 70 -8.74 -9.21 3.46
CA ASP A 70 -9.01 -7.77 3.46
C ASP A 70 -9.40 -7.28 2.06
N ILE A 71 -8.70 -7.68 0.99
CA ILE A 71 -9.05 -7.30 -0.39
C ILE A 71 -10.41 -7.87 -0.82
N GLN A 72 -10.77 -9.08 -0.35
CA GLN A 72 -12.08 -9.67 -0.63
C GLN A 72 -13.21 -8.96 0.12
N GLU A 73 -12.97 -8.57 1.36
CA GLU A 73 -13.94 -7.86 2.20
C GLU A 73 -14.12 -6.40 1.78
N GLU A 74 -13.03 -5.73 1.38
CA GLU A 74 -13.05 -4.34 0.93
C GLU A 74 -13.84 -4.15 -0.36
N ASP A 75 -13.73 -5.08 -1.33
CA ASP A 75 -14.33 -5.06 -2.69
C ASP A 75 -14.73 -3.65 -3.18
N PRO A 76 -13.78 -2.71 -3.29
CA PRO A 76 -14.14 -1.31 -3.34
C PRO A 76 -14.61 -0.93 -4.74
N GLU A 77 -15.79 -0.34 -4.85
CA GLU A 77 -16.32 0.24 -6.10
C GLU A 77 -15.54 1.50 -6.51
N TYR A 78 -15.02 2.23 -5.51
CA TYR A 78 -14.27 3.47 -5.69
C TYR A 78 -12.97 3.43 -4.90
N LEU A 79 -11.97 4.16 -5.38
CA LEU A 79 -10.75 4.43 -4.63
C LEU A 79 -10.64 5.92 -4.31
N TYR A 80 -9.97 6.19 -3.20
CA TYR A 80 -9.93 7.50 -2.57
C TYR A 80 -8.50 7.96 -2.34
N ARG A 81 -8.28 9.27 -2.43
CA ARG A 81 -7.02 9.91 -2.06
C ARG A 81 -7.24 11.34 -1.63
N SER A 82 -6.78 11.67 -0.43
CA SER A 82 -6.68 13.05 0.03
C SER A 82 -5.42 13.72 -0.52
N VAL A 83 -5.56 14.97 -0.93
CA VAL A 83 -4.44 15.84 -1.30
C VAL A 83 -4.59 17.21 -0.66
N TYR A 84 -3.46 17.86 -0.38
CA TYR A 84 -3.45 19.28 0.02
C TYR A 84 -3.28 20.18 -1.21
N THR A 85 -4.09 21.23 -1.31
CA THR A 85 -4.01 22.23 -2.38
C THR A 85 -4.45 23.62 -1.89
N ASN A 86 -3.77 24.67 -2.35
CA ASN A 86 -4.16 26.06 -2.08
C ASN A 86 -5.22 26.59 -3.08
N SER A 87 -5.62 25.78 -4.05
CA SER A 87 -6.54 26.17 -5.13
C SER A 87 -7.52 25.03 -5.45
N PRO A 88 -8.38 24.61 -4.51
CA PRO A 88 -9.32 23.49 -4.72
C PRO A 88 -10.21 23.69 -5.95
N ASN A 89 -10.63 24.93 -6.21
CA ASN A 89 -11.47 25.29 -7.37
C ASN A 89 -10.78 25.18 -8.74
N LYS A 90 -9.46 24.90 -8.78
CA LYS A 90 -8.70 24.74 -10.03
C LYS A 90 -8.45 23.28 -10.39
N LEU A 91 -8.80 22.33 -9.52
CA LEU A 91 -8.66 20.91 -9.80
C LEU A 91 -9.57 20.50 -10.96
N LYS A 92 -9.05 19.65 -11.84
CA LYS A 92 -9.77 19.18 -13.03
C LYS A 92 -9.80 17.66 -13.08
N LEU A 93 -10.84 17.12 -13.71
CA LEU A 93 -11.05 15.68 -13.84
C LEU A 93 -9.94 14.96 -14.64
N GLN A 94 -9.14 15.70 -15.40
CA GLN A 94 -7.99 15.19 -16.16
C GLN A 94 -6.65 15.28 -15.42
N ASP A 95 -6.62 15.86 -14.21
CA ASP A 95 -5.39 16.01 -13.44
C ASP A 95 -4.92 14.64 -12.91
N GLU A 96 -3.61 14.47 -12.72
CA GLU A 96 -3.02 13.23 -12.20
C GLU A 96 -2.66 13.40 -10.72
N PHE A 97 -3.19 12.50 -9.88
CA PHE A 97 -3.03 12.57 -8.42
C PHE A 97 -2.19 11.44 -7.83
N GLY A 98 -1.30 10.85 -8.63
CA GLY A 98 -0.41 9.78 -8.19
C GLY A 98 -1.04 8.39 -8.29
N ILE A 99 -0.31 7.39 -7.77
CA ILE A 99 -0.60 5.97 -8.02
C ILE A 99 -1.06 5.18 -6.79
N PHE A 100 -0.97 5.74 -5.59
CA PHE A 100 -1.39 5.07 -4.36
C PHE A 100 -2.76 5.59 -3.93
N TRP A 101 -3.70 4.70 -3.71
CA TRP A 101 -5.09 5.03 -3.41
C TRP A 101 -5.65 4.11 -2.32
N SER A 102 -6.57 4.59 -1.51
CA SER A 102 -7.21 3.79 -0.45
C SER A 102 -8.58 3.29 -0.89
N SER A 103 -9.03 2.17 -0.34
CA SER A 103 -10.43 1.74 -0.38
C SER A 103 -11.32 2.49 0.61
N ASN A 104 -10.75 3.22 1.57
CA ASN A 104 -11.47 3.96 2.59
C ASN A 104 -11.41 5.48 2.30
N PRO A 105 -12.52 6.22 2.33
CA PRO A 105 -12.50 7.68 2.17
C PRO A 105 -11.77 8.43 3.30
N GLN A 106 -11.58 7.81 4.47
CA GLN A 106 -10.80 8.35 5.58
C GLN A 106 -9.29 8.19 5.32
N THR A 107 -8.80 8.87 4.28
CA THR A 107 -7.37 8.92 3.96
C THR A 107 -6.73 10.18 4.52
N SER A 108 -5.40 10.21 4.60
CA SER A 108 -4.65 11.43 4.91
C SER A 108 -3.49 11.60 3.95
N PRO A 109 -3.20 12.82 3.46
CA PRO A 109 -2.05 13.03 2.60
C PRO A 109 -0.74 12.74 3.35
N CYS A 110 0.19 12.01 2.73
CA CYS A 110 1.51 11.71 3.30
C CYS A 110 2.47 12.92 3.33
N VAL A 111 1.98 14.14 3.13
CA VAL A 111 2.75 15.38 3.10
C VAL A 111 2.23 16.34 4.14
N LYS A 112 3.09 17.18 4.73
CA LYS A 112 2.65 18.19 5.70
C LYS A 112 1.79 19.25 5.00
N LYS A 113 0.61 19.52 5.57
CA LYS A 113 -0.24 20.65 5.21
C LYS A 113 0.55 21.96 5.35
N ARG A 114 0.49 22.84 4.35
CA ARG A 114 1.08 24.19 4.43
C ARG A 114 0.00 25.20 4.78
N ASP A 115 0.42 26.36 5.29
CA ASP A 115 -0.50 27.46 5.56
C ASP A 115 -1.25 27.86 4.27
N GLY A 116 -2.59 27.88 4.35
CA GLY A 116 -3.47 28.18 3.22
C GLY A 116 -3.80 26.98 2.31
N ASP A 117 -3.29 25.79 2.60
CA ASP A 117 -3.75 24.57 1.94
C ASP A 117 -5.12 24.14 2.47
N PHE A 118 -5.93 23.63 1.57
CA PHE A 118 -7.17 22.92 1.86
C PHE A 118 -6.96 21.42 1.62
N GLU A 119 -7.60 20.58 2.42
CA GLU A 119 -7.66 19.14 2.15
C GLU A 119 -8.80 18.82 1.20
N VAL A 120 -8.49 18.14 0.10
CA VAL A 120 -9.47 17.68 -0.89
C VAL A 120 -9.38 16.17 -1.00
N LEU A 121 -10.49 15.50 -0.76
CA LEU A 121 -10.69 14.09 -1.07
C LEU A 121 -11.04 13.93 -2.55
N ILE A 122 -10.28 13.08 -3.22
CA ILE A 122 -10.48 12.73 -4.61
C ILE A 122 -11.04 11.32 -4.65
N THR A 123 -12.16 11.15 -5.36
CA THR A 123 -12.76 9.84 -5.61
C THR A 123 -12.60 9.47 -7.07
N ILE A 124 -12.16 8.25 -7.35
CA ILE A 124 -12.01 7.72 -8.70
C ILE A 124 -12.86 6.48 -8.93
N GLU A 125 -13.38 6.37 -10.14
CA GLU A 125 -13.78 5.11 -10.74
C GLU A 125 -12.57 4.47 -11.41
N TYR A 126 -12.43 3.16 -11.24
CA TYR A 126 -11.28 2.42 -11.73
C TYR A 126 -11.70 1.05 -12.26
N ASP A 127 -10.89 0.51 -13.16
CA ASP A 127 -10.97 -0.89 -13.56
C ASP A 127 -10.03 -1.71 -12.67
N ARG A 128 -10.48 -2.84 -12.13
CA ARG A 128 -9.61 -3.76 -11.36
C ARG A 128 -8.37 -4.21 -12.15
N GLU A 129 -8.43 -4.21 -13.48
CA GLU A 129 -7.28 -4.52 -14.34
C GLU A 129 -6.15 -3.48 -14.28
N ILE A 130 -6.43 -2.25 -13.83
CA ILE A 130 -5.39 -1.22 -13.68
C ILE A 130 -4.68 -1.27 -12.32
N ILE A 131 -5.09 -2.14 -11.40
CA ILE A 131 -4.37 -2.35 -10.13
C ILE A 131 -3.06 -3.08 -10.42
N ASN A 132 -1.96 -2.49 -9.97
CA ASN A 132 -0.68 -3.16 -9.86
C ASN A 132 -0.69 -4.05 -8.61
N TRP A 133 -1.23 -5.26 -8.76
CA TRP A 133 -1.38 -6.21 -7.65
C TRP A 133 -0.04 -6.58 -7.00
N LYS A 134 1.07 -6.62 -7.76
CA LYS A 134 2.38 -6.94 -7.19
C LYS A 134 2.81 -5.87 -6.19
N GLU A 135 2.80 -4.62 -6.62
CA GLU A 135 3.19 -3.51 -5.76
C GLU A 135 2.19 -3.25 -4.64
N THR A 136 0.89 -3.45 -4.88
CA THR A 136 -0.14 -3.44 -3.84
C THR A 136 0.20 -4.44 -2.73
N LEU A 137 0.55 -5.68 -3.11
CA LEU A 137 0.96 -6.69 -2.14
C LEU A 137 2.27 -6.33 -1.44
N ARG A 138 3.27 -5.85 -2.18
CA ARG A 138 4.55 -5.41 -1.60
C ARG A 138 4.38 -4.27 -0.60
N SER A 139 3.45 -3.35 -0.84
CA SER A 139 3.13 -2.28 0.09
C SER A 139 2.43 -2.78 1.36
N ARG A 140 1.45 -3.69 1.19
CA ARG A 140 0.62 -4.18 2.30
C ARG A 140 1.31 -5.20 3.21
N ILE A 141 2.43 -5.81 2.80
CA ILE A 141 3.25 -6.67 3.68
C ILE A 141 4.16 -5.88 4.62
N ASP A 142 4.13 -4.54 4.57
CA ASP A 142 4.94 -3.74 5.48
C ASP A 142 4.51 -3.91 6.95
N PHE A 143 5.48 -4.17 7.83
CA PHE A 143 5.19 -4.43 9.25
C PHE A 143 4.56 -3.24 9.96
N LEU A 144 5.10 -2.03 9.78
CA LEU A 144 4.60 -0.84 10.49
C LEU A 144 3.41 -0.19 9.82
N TYR A 145 3.39 -0.20 8.48
CA TYR A 145 2.49 0.65 7.71
C TYR A 145 1.46 -0.12 6.88
N GLY A 146 1.67 -1.42 6.63
CA GLY A 146 0.83 -2.21 5.74
C GLY A 146 -0.64 -2.25 6.17
N ASP A 147 -0.88 -2.54 7.45
CA ASP A 147 -2.23 -2.62 8.03
C ASP A 147 -2.90 -1.25 8.20
N ARG A 148 -2.10 -0.19 8.33
CA ARG A 148 -2.60 1.18 8.51
C ARG A 148 -3.03 1.78 7.18
N GLU A 149 -2.19 1.61 6.16
CA GLU A 149 -2.36 2.31 4.88
C GLU A 149 -3.30 1.55 3.95
N LYS A 150 -3.20 0.21 3.91
CA LYS A 150 -4.01 -0.66 3.05
C LYS A 150 -4.19 -0.08 1.64
N GLU A 151 -3.11 0.43 1.08
CA GLU A 151 -3.18 1.11 -0.22
C GLU A 151 -3.29 0.11 -1.37
N TYR A 152 -3.95 0.56 -2.44
CA TYR A 152 -3.93 -0.01 -3.78
C TYR A 152 -3.00 0.82 -4.63
N GLN A 153 -2.03 0.17 -5.26
CA GLN A 153 -1.18 0.84 -6.25
C GLN A 153 -1.76 0.62 -7.65
N LEU A 154 -1.97 1.71 -8.39
CA LEU A 154 -2.36 1.67 -9.80
C LEU A 154 -1.14 1.56 -10.72
N LEU A 155 -1.32 0.93 -11.88
CA LEU A 155 -0.31 0.86 -12.94
C LEU A 155 0.02 2.27 -13.45
N ARG A 156 1.31 2.60 -13.51
CA ARG A 156 1.79 3.91 -13.99
C ARG A 156 1.29 4.20 -15.41
N GLY A 157 0.86 5.45 -15.63
CA GLY A 157 0.38 5.93 -16.93
C GLY A 157 -1.01 5.42 -17.33
N LYS A 158 -1.70 4.65 -16.47
CA LYS A 158 -3.11 4.35 -16.66
C LYS A 158 -3.95 5.54 -16.20
N LYS A 159 -4.90 5.93 -17.05
CA LYS A 159 -5.87 6.97 -16.72
C LYS A 159 -6.99 6.38 -15.87
N VAL A 160 -7.43 7.16 -14.89
CA VAL A 160 -8.60 6.88 -14.05
C VAL A 160 -9.68 7.91 -14.34
N ALA A 161 -10.94 7.54 -14.14
CA ALA A 161 -12.03 8.49 -14.24
C ALA A 161 -12.22 9.14 -12.87
N ILE A 162 -11.85 10.42 -12.74
CA ILE A 162 -12.16 11.17 -11.53
C ILE A 162 -13.66 11.39 -11.46
N LYS A 163 -14.26 11.01 -10.33
CA LYS A 163 -15.70 11.11 -10.08
C LYS A 163 -16.04 12.40 -9.36
N SER A 164 -15.28 12.75 -8.32
CA SER A 164 -15.56 13.92 -7.50
C SER A 164 -14.31 14.47 -6.81
N PHE A 165 -14.44 15.74 -6.43
CA PHE A 165 -13.58 16.43 -5.49
C PHE A 165 -14.45 16.88 -4.32
N GLU A 166 -14.09 16.48 -3.10
CA GLU A 166 -14.78 16.86 -1.88
C GLU A 166 -13.81 17.62 -0.97
N LEU A 167 -14.20 18.81 -0.54
CA LEU A 167 -13.42 19.62 0.38
C LEU A 167 -13.65 19.10 1.81
N LEU A 168 -12.64 18.49 2.42
CA LEU A 168 -12.77 17.86 3.75
C LEU A 168 -12.70 18.86 4.90
N GLU A 169 -12.06 20.00 4.68
CA GLU A 169 -12.03 21.11 5.63
C GLU A 169 -12.43 22.41 4.92
N VAL A 170 -13.53 23.01 5.38
CA VAL A 170 -13.86 24.42 5.10
C VAL A 170 -13.30 25.24 6.26
N PRO A 171 -12.59 26.36 6.01
CA PRO A 171 -12.02 27.21 7.05
C PRO A 171 -13.06 27.73 8.04
#